data_AF-A0A522DFR2-F1
#
_entry.id   AF-A0A522DFR2-F1
#
_cell.length_a   1.000
_cell.length_b   1.000
_cell.length_c   1.000
_cell.angle_alpha   90.00
_cell.angle_beta   90.00
_cell.angle_gamma   90.00
#
_symmetry.space_group_name_H-M   'P 1'
#
loop_
_entity.id
_entity.type
_entity.pdbx_description
1 polymer ?
#
loop_
_entity_poly.entity_id
_entity_poly.type
_entity_poly.pdbx_seq_one_letter_code
_entity_poly.pdbx_strand_id
1 'polypeptide(L)' 'MNPTPNYLLFCGTAYYPEGGTNDLFGFYIERGKAVDDGRYHCSQSSSHWWHIYALDQRRIVAYGKNSYLSPNYIENLEA' A
#
# COMPACT_ATOMS: atom_id res chain seq x y z
N MET A 1 21.14 -7.43 15.20
CA MET A 1 20.94 -6.65 13.97
C MET A 1 19.52 -6.10 14.00
N ASN A 2 19.33 -4.82 13.69
CA ASN A 2 17.98 -4.29 13.54
C ASN A 2 17.39 -4.84 12.23
N PRO A 3 16.14 -5.35 12.24
CA PRO A 3 15.50 -5.84 11.03
C PRO A 3 15.36 -4.71 10.00
N THR A 4 15.80 -4.98 8.77
CA THR A 4 15.67 -4.04 7.65
C THR A 4 14.23 -4.08 7.12
N PRO A 5 13.58 -2.93 6.89
CA PRO A 5 12.28 -2.90 6.23
C PRO A 5 12.33 -3.60 4.87
N ASN A 6 11.32 -4.38 4.55
CA ASN A 6 11.19 -5.08 3.27
C ASN A 6 9.98 -4.60 2.45
N TYR A 7 9.14 -3.76 3.05
CA TYR A 7 7.89 -3.31 2.44
C TYR A 7 7.79 -1.79 2.52
N LEU A 8 7.39 -1.17 1.42
CA LEU A 8 7.06 0.24 1.33
C LEU A 8 5.54 0.37 1.16
N LEU A 9 4.90 1.21 1.97
CA LEU A 9 3.50 1.59 1.78
C LEU A 9 3.46 2.93 1.04
N PHE A 10 2.76 2.95 -0.08
CA PHE A 10 2.41 4.18 -0.78
C PHE A 10 0.92 4.43 -0.67
N CYS A 11 0.54 5.69 -0.50
CA CYS A 11 -0.83 6.15 -0.32
C CYS A 11 -1.03 7.52 -0.97
N GLY A 12 -2.13 7.69 -1.71
CA GLY A 12 -2.41 8.94 -2.38
C GLY A 12 -3.89 9.14 -2.70
N THR A 13 -4.22 10.32 -3.22
CA THR A 13 -5.57 10.75 -3.64
C THR A 13 -5.84 10.54 -5.13
N ALA A 14 -4.79 10.35 -5.94
CA ALA A 14 -4.88 10.08 -7.37
C ALA A 14 -4.06 8.82 -7.67
N TYR A 15 -4.69 7.77 -8.21
CA TYR A 15 -4.05 6.46 -8.37
C TYR A 15 -2.87 6.50 -9.33
N TYR A 16 -1.67 6.19 -8.82
CA TYR A 16 -0.47 5.96 -9.59
C TYR A 16 0.00 4.52 -9.36
N PRO A 17 -0.02 3.65 -10.40
CA PRO A 17 0.35 2.24 -10.25
C PRO A 17 1.73 2.07 -9.63
N GLU A 18 2.68 2.93 -9.99
CA GLU A 18 4.08 2.85 -9.56
C GLU A 18 4.36 3.63 -8.26
N GLY A 19 3.40 4.47 -7.83
CA GLY A 19 3.53 5.35 -6.68
C GLY A 19 4.44 6.53 -6.96
N GLY A 20 4.00 7.75 -6.61
CA GLY A 20 4.85 8.92 -6.64
C GLY A 20 5.74 8.98 -5.39
N THR A 21 6.90 9.66 -5.49
CA THR A 21 7.74 9.92 -4.30
C THR A 21 6.96 10.64 -3.18
N ASN A 22 5.95 11.44 -3.54
CA ASN A 22 5.07 12.14 -2.62
C ASN A 22 4.01 11.24 -1.95
N ASP A 23 3.82 10.03 -2.45
CA ASP A 23 2.83 9.08 -1.94
C ASP A 23 3.45 8.13 -0.90
N LEU A 24 4.76 8.19 -0.65
CA LEU A 24 5.40 7.30 0.32
C LEU A 24 4.89 7.58 1.73
N PHE A 25 4.20 6.61 2.32
CA PHE A 25 3.62 6.70 3.66
C PHE A 25 4.55 6.14 4.73
N GLY A 26 5.20 5.01 4.47
CA GLY A 26 6.03 4.37 5.50
C GLY A 26 6.81 3.13 5.06
N PHE A 27 7.71 2.70 5.96
CA PHE A 27 8.58 1.54 5.80
C PHE A 27 8.21 0.47 6.82
N TYR A 28 8.07 -0.77 6.37
CA TYR A 28 7.57 -1.87 7.19
C TYR A 28 8.44 -3.12 7.06
N ILE A 29 8.58 -3.85 8.16
CA ILE A 29 9.25 -5.15 8.20
C ILE A 29 8.26 -6.27 7.85
N GLU A 30 7.01 -6.15 8.30
CA GLU A 30 5.96 -7.13 8.08
C GLU A 30 4.93 -6.63 7.07
N ARG A 31 4.59 -7.45 6.07
CA ARG A 31 3.56 -7.12 5.07
C ARG A 31 2.20 -6.84 5.72
N GLY A 32 1.83 -7.62 6.73
CA GLY A 32 0.53 -7.48 7.42
C GLY A 32 0.34 -6.09 8.02
N LYS A 33 1.38 -5.55 8.69
CA LYS A 33 1.36 -4.21 9.24
C LYS A 33 1.19 -3.12 8.19
N ALA A 34 1.89 -3.24 7.05
CA ALA A 34 1.71 -2.31 5.94
C ALA A 34 0.27 -2.36 5.36
N VAL A 35 -0.36 -3.54 5.32
CA VAL A 35 -1.76 -3.69 4.88
C VAL A 35 -2.72 -3.01 5.85
N ASP A 36 -2.54 -3.23 7.15
CA ASP A 36 -3.40 -2.64 8.18
C ASP A 36 -3.32 -1.11 8.15
N ASP A 37 -2.13 -0.54 8.01
CA ASP A 37 -1.94 0.91 7.91
C ASP A 37 -2.50 1.46 6.59
N GLY A 38 -2.33 0.76 5.46
CA GLY A 38 -2.95 1.14 4.18
C GLY A 38 -4.47 1.18 4.25
N ARG A 39 -5.09 0.21 4.95
CA ARG A 39 -6.53 0.22 5.22
C ARG A 39 -6.92 1.38 6.12
N TYR A 40 -6.26 1.50 7.26
CA TYR A 40 -6.69 2.42 8.31
C TYR A 40 -6.42 3.87 7.94
N HIS A 41 -5.26 4.21 7.38
CA HIS A 41 -4.89 5.59 7.08
C HIS A 41 -5.24 6.01 5.65
N CYS A 42 -5.14 5.08 4.71
CA CYS A 42 -5.19 5.40 3.28
C CYS A 42 -6.50 5.00 2.62
N SER A 43 -7.43 4.33 3.30
CA SER A 43 -8.75 4.02 2.75
C SER A 43 -9.88 4.81 3.41
N GLN A 44 -9.61 5.84 4.22
CA GLN A 44 -10.68 6.59 4.90
C GLN A 44 -11.50 7.52 3.99
N SER A 45 -10.94 7.95 2.85
CA SER A 45 -11.62 8.85 1.91
C SER A 45 -11.95 8.11 0.60
N SER A 46 -13.09 8.44 0.01
CA SER A 46 -13.67 7.78 -1.18
C SER A 46 -12.84 7.89 -2.46
N SER A 47 -11.71 8.60 -2.41
CA SER A 47 -10.79 8.79 -3.54
C SER A 47 -9.37 8.32 -3.25
N HIS A 48 -9.11 7.69 -2.10
CA HIS A 48 -7.75 7.28 -1.75
C HIS A 48 -7.43 5.85 -2.19
N TRP A 49 -6.17 5.64 -2.52
CA TRP A 49 -5.59 4.34 -2.88
C TRP A 49 -4.34 4.09 -2.03
N TRP A 50 -3.93 2.83 -1.97
CA TRP A 50 -2.64 2.43 -1.44
C TRP A 50 -2.09 1.20 -2.14
N HIS A 51 -0.78 1.03 -2.13
CA HIS A 51 -0.14 -0.23 -2.47
C HIS A 51 1.06 -0.51 -1.59
N ILE A 52 1.46 -1.77 -1.56
CA ILE A 52 2.63 -2.25 -0.85
C ILE A 52 3.62 -2.79 -1.86
N TYR A 53 4.79 -2.17 -1.91
CA TYR A 53 5.92 -2.61 -2.72
C TYR A 53 6.87 -3.43 -1.87
N ALA A 54 7.16 -4.66 -2.29
CA ALA A 54 8.15 -5.54 -1.67
C ALA A 54 9.53 -5.29 -2.30
N LEU A 55 10.50 -4.89 -1.48
CA LEU A 55 11.85 -4.49 -1.93
C LEU A 55 12.67 -5.67 -2.46
N ASP A 56 12.57 -6.81 -1.79
CA ASP A 56 13.23 -8.07 -2.16
C ASP A 56 12.73 -8.63 -3.50
N GLN A 57 11.42 -8.57 -3.73
CA GLN A 57 10.76 -9.10 -4.92
C GLN A 57 10.65 -8.07 -6.05
N ARG A 58 10.92 -6.79 -5.75
CA ARG A 58 10.81 -5.66 -6.67
C ARG A 58 9.45 -5.57 -7.36
N ARG A 59 8.37 -5.78 -6.61
CA ARG A 59 7.00 -5.76 -7.13
C ARG A 59 5.99 -5.32 -6.09
N ILE A 60 4.82 -4.90 -6.55
CA ILE A 60 3.64 -4.71 -5.70
C ILE A 60 3.12 -6.07 -5.26
N VAL A 61 2.85 -6.23 -3.98
CA VAL A 61 2.38 -7.50 -3.38
C VAL A 61 0.98 -7.39 -2.79
N ALA A 62 0.49 -6.17 -2.58
CA ALA A 62 -0.89 -5.91 -2.21
C ALA A 62 -1.24 -4.48 -2.58
N TYR A 63 -2.50 -4.24 -2.91
CA TYR A 63 -3.00 -2.90 -3.09
C TYR A 63 -4.46 -2.81 -2.69
N GLY A 64 -4.90 -1.60 -2.37
CA GLY A 64 -6.29 -1.32 -2.09
C GLY A 64 -6.69 0.03 -2.66
N LYS A 65 -7.98 0.14 -2.99
CA LYS A 65 -8.57 1.38 -3.46
C LYS A 65 -9.91 1.54 -2.77
N ASN A 66 -10.11 2.71 -2.16
CA ASN A 66 -11.46 3.12 -1.82
C ASN A 66 -12.00 3.90 -3.02
N SER A 67 -13.06 3.39 -3.63
CA SER A 67 -13.75 4.06 -4.73
C SER A 67 -15.24 4.02 -4.50
N TYR A 68 -15.99 5.00 -5.01
CA TYR A 68 -17.45 5.01 -4.96
C TYR A 68 -18.10 3.71 -5.47
N LEU A 69 -17.44 3.01 -6.40
CA LEU A 69 -17.95 1.78 -7.02
C LEU A 69 -17.56 0.51 -6.25
N SER A 70 -16.49 0.56 -5.45
CA SER A 70 -16.00 -0.58 -4.69
C SER A 70 -15.26 -0.08 -3.45
N PRO A 71 -15.99 0.18 -2.35
CA PRO A 71 -15.39 0.58 -1.11
C PRO A 71 -14.60 -0.58 -0.50
N ASN A 72 -13.37 -0.31 -0.06
CA ASN A 72 -12.46 -1.28 0.54
C ASN A 72 -12.06 -2.44 -0.38
N TYR A 73 -11.94 -2.21 -1.70
CA TYR A 73 -11.35 -3.21 -2.59
C TYR A 73 -9.90 -3.46 -2.19
N ILE A 74 -9.53 -4.74 -2.09
CA ILE A 74 -8.17 -5.18 -1.78
C ILE A 74 -7.86 -6.36 -2.67
N GLU A 75 -6.72 -6.26 -3.35
CA GLU A 75 -6.15 -7.38 -4.08
C GLU A 75 -4.83 -7.77 -3.44
N ASN A 76 -4.76 -9.03 -3.01
CA ASN A 76 -3.52 -9.65 -2.61
C ASN A 76 -2.92 -10.30 -3.85
N LEU A 77 -1.75 -9.82 -4.26
CA LEU A 77 -1.01 -10.41 -5.35
C LEU A 77 -0.16 -11.52 -4.74
N GLU A 78 -0.63 -12.76 -4.86
CA GLU A 78 0.20 -13.92 -4.51
C GLU A 78 1.40 -14.02 -5.46
N ALA A 79 2.42 -14.77 -5.04
CA ALA A 79 3.57 -15.10 -5.87
C ALA A 79 3.22 -16.19 -6.87
#